data_AF-A0A9W4HKG7-F1
#
_entry.id   AF-A0A9W4HKG7-F1
#
_cell.length_a   1.000
_cell.length_b   1.000
_cell.length_c   1.000
_cell.angle_alpha   90.00
_cell.angle_beta   90.00
_cell.angle_gamma   90.00
#
_symmetry.space_group_name_H-M   'P 1'
#
loop_
_entity.id
_entity.type
_entity.pdbx_description
1 polymer ?
#
loop_
_entity_poly.entity_id
_entity_poly.type
_entity_poly.pdbx_seq_one_letter_code
_entity_poly.pdbx_strand_id
1 'polypeptide(L)'
;MSIPNLILPARRPPSATLPFHDTPGTSTTHLTHQWFDLYNRGSRIFPGISAVSSLANLYALWALRDSPTPAPDIFGSSWSTCYLLAVGFTLGIAPFTGIFMQKTNAKLMAHAKRDDAAIAEGTEDMVLSSQEKAKRTREDSEVIELLQHWSQLNLIRAALPLVGAGIGFYAAVSSWIIP
;
A
#
# COMPACT_ATOMS: atom_id res chain seq x y z
N MET A 1 -18.21 15.81 -9.71
CA MET A 1 -16.80 15.84 -9.23
C MET A 1 -16.72 16.96 -8.22
N SER A 2 -16.83 16.67 -6.92
CA SER A 2 -16.72 17.68 -5.87
C SER A 2 -15.23 17.92 -5.61
N ILE A 3 -14.75 19.14 -5.87
CA ILE A 3 -13.40 19.54 -5.47
C ILE A 3 -13.47 19.73 -3.95
N PRO A 4 -12.74 18.94 -3.14
CA PRO A 4 -12.67 19.21 -1.71
C PRO A 4 -12.09 20.61 -1.53
N ASN A 5 -12.85 21.47 -0.83
CA ASN A 5 -12.43 22.81 -0.48
C ASN A 5 -11.09 22.71 0.27
N LEU A 6 -9.98 23.09 -0.38
CA LEU A 6 -8.73 23.31 0.31
C LEU A 6 -8.94 24.51 1.23
N ILE A 7 -9.29 24.25 2.49
CA ILE A 7 -9.29 25.26 3.54
C ILE A 7 -7.81 25.62 3.76
N LEU A 8 -7.33 26.61 3.00
CA LEU A 8 -6.05 27.21 3.27
C LEU A 8 -6.16 27.88 4.65
N PRO A 9 -5.25 27.60 5.59
CA PRO A 9 -5.25 28.30 6.87
C PRO A 9 -5.13 29.81 6.61
N ALA A 10 -5.89 30.61 7.37
CA ALA A 10 -5.95 32.05 7.20
C ALA A 10 -4.55 32.68 7.26
N ARG A 11 -4.27 33.63 6.36
CA ARG A 11 -3.01 34.37 6.31
C ARG A 11 -2.77 35.06 7.65
N ARG A 12 -1.76 34.61 8.38
CA ARG A 12 -1.41 35.09 9.73
C ARG A 12 -0.60 36.40 9.64
N PRO A 13 -0.81 37.38 10.54
CA PRO A 13 -0.09 38.65 10.51
C PRO A 13 1.42 38.48 10.76
N PRO A 14 2.27 39.42 10.26
CA PRO A 14 3.73 39.32 10.31
C PRO A 14 4.35 39.29 11.73
N SER A 15 3.57 39.67 12.74
CA SER A 15 3.98 39.86 14.13
C SER A 15 3.56 38.72 15.07
N ALA A 16 2.98 37.63 14.56
CA ALA A 16 2.61 36.48 15.38
C ALA A 16 3.87 35.66 15.75
N THR A 17 4.29 35.75 17.01
CA THR A 17 5.32 34.86 17.57
C THR A 17 4.76 33.45 17.74
N LEU A 18 5.36 32.47 17.05
CA LEU A 18 5.05 31.06 17.23
C LEU A 18 5.44 30.64 18.66
N PRO A 19 4.58 29.91 19.40
CA PRO A 19 5.08 29.12 20.52
C PRO A 19 6.14 28.16 19.96
N PHE A 20 7.30 28.13 20.60
CA PHE A 20 8.45 27.33 20.18
C PHE A 20 8.19 25.84 20.44
N HIS A 21 7.26 25.26 19.69
CA HIS A 21 7.00 23.83 19.62
C HIS A 21 6.48 23.42 18.23
N ASP A 22 6.94 24.09 17.18
CA ASP A 22 6.56 23.79 15.80
C ASP A 22 7.78 23.21 15.07
N THR A 23 8.04 21.91 15.27
CA THR A 23 8.48 21.12 14.11
C THR A 23 7.30 21.16 13.15
N PRO A 24 7.45 21.61 11.89
CA PRO A 24 6.38 21.52 10.89
C PRO A 24 6.22 20.06 10.47
N GLY A 25 5.75 19.23 11.40
CA GLY A 25 5.27 17.88 11.17
C GLY A 25 3.77 17.96 11.03
N THR A 26 3.27 17.60 9.86
CA THR A 26 1.86 17.25 9.63
C THR A 26 1.29 16.49 10.83
N SER A 27 0.12 16.87 11.35
CA SER A 27 -0.46 16.23 12.55
C SER A 27 -0.58 14.71 12.35
N THR A 28 -0.39 13.93 13.42
CA THR A 28 -0.47 12.46 13.40
C THR A 28 -1.81 11.98 12.87
N THR A 29 -2.90 12.63 13.28
CA THR A 29 -4.25 12.46 12.71
C THR A 29 -4.24 12.63 11.19
N HIS A 30 -3.67 13.72 10.67
CA HIS A 30 -3.65 13.94 9.24
C HIS A 30 -2.83 12.87 8.50
N LEU A 31 -1.70 12.43 9.05
CA LEU A 31 -0.89 11.34 8.48
C LEU A 31 -1.63 10.00 8.44
N THR A 32 -2.35 9.63 9.50
CA THR A 32 -3.12 8.38 9.55
C THR A 32 -4.30 8.40 8.59
N HIS A 33 -4.97 9.55 8.44
CA HIS A 33 -6.03 9.72 7.44
C HIS A 33 -5.51 9.66 6.00
N GLN A 34 -4.39 10.33 5.71
CA GLN A 34 -3.75 10.25 4.39
C GLN A 34 -3.35 8.81 4.03
N TRP A 35 -2.74 8.11 4.99
CA TRP A 35 -2.40 6.70 4.84
C TRP A 35 -3.66 5.84 4.62
N PHE A 36 -4.72 6.08 5.38
CA PHE A 36 -5.96 5.29 5.31
C PHE A 36 -6.66 5.44 3.95
N ASP A 37 -6.77 6.66 3.43
CA ASP A 37 -7.33 6.90 2.10
C ASP A 37 -6.48 6.23 1.01
N LEU A 38 -5.15 6.37 1.08
CA LEU A 38 -4.24 5.71 0.15
C LEU A 38 -4.40 4.18 0.18
N TYR A 39 -4.43 3.58 1.38
CA TYR A 39 -4.59 2.15 1.56
C TYR A 39 -5.94 1.66 1.02
N ASN A 40 -7.03 2.37 1.31
CA ASN A 40 -8.38 2.01 0.88
C ASN A 40 -8.56 2.11 -0.64
N ARG A 41 -7.94 3.10 -1.28
CA ARG A 41 -7.92 3.18 -2.76
C ARG A 41 -7.12 2.02 -3.35
N GLY A 42 -5.95 1.76 -2.81
CA GLY A 42 -5.08 0.67 -3.26
C GLY A 42 -5.76 -0.69 -3.15
N SER A 43 -6.39 -1.00 -2.02
CA SER A 43 -7.05 -2.29 -1.78
C SER A 43 -8.21 -2.56 -2.74
N ARG A 44 -8.80 -1.53 -3.36
CA ARG A 44 -9.84 -1.68 -4.38
C ARG A 44 -9.30 -1.85 -5.80
N ILE A 45 -8.19 -1.17 -6.12
CA ILE A 45 -7.64 -1.14 -7.49
C ILE A 45 -6.69 -2.32 -7.74
N PHE A 46 -5.76 -2.59 -6.83
CA PHE A 46 -4.68 -3.56 -7.07
C PHE A 46 -5.15 -5.00 -7.29
N PRO A 47 -6.18 -5.53 -6.59
CA PRO A 47 -6.68 -6.88 -6.86
C PRO A 47 -7.13 -7.08 -8.31
N GLY A 48 -7.87 -6.11 -8.87
CA GLY A 48 -8.32 -6.16 -10.27
C GLY A 48 -7.16 -6.19 -11.25
N ILE A 49 -6.16 -5.32 -11.07
CA ILE A 49 -4.96 -5.27 -11.93
C ILE A 49 -4.18 -6.59 -11.84
N SER A 50 -3.99 -7.12 -10.62
CA SER A 50 -3.28 -8.39 -10.42
C SER A 50 -4.01 -9.56 -11.09
N ALA A 51 -5.35 -9.60 -11.03
CA ALA A 51 -6.16 -10.62 -11.66
C ALA A 51 -6.04 -10.57 -13.19
N VAL A 52 -6.19 -9.40 -13.80
CA VAL A 52 -6.06 -9.23 -15.25
C VAL A 52 -4.66 -9.63 -15.74
N SER A 53 -3.62 -9.19 -15.04
CA SER A 53 -2.23 -9.53 -15.38
C SER A 53 -1.97 -11.04 -15.27
N SER A 54 -2.54 -11.68 -14.24
CA SER A 54 -2.41 -13.12 -14.04
C SER A 54 -3.15 -13.90 -15.12
N LEU A 55 -4.36 -13.47 -15.48
CA LEU A 55 -5.13 -14.07 -16.58
C LEU A 55 -4.40 -13.97 -17.92
N ALA A 56 -3.72 -12.85 -18.19
CA ALA A 56 -2.92 -12.70 -19.40
C ALA A 56 -1.77 -13.72 -19.45
N ASN A 57 -1.04 -13.91 -18.35
CA ASN A 57 0.04 -14.90 -18.25
C ASN A 57 -0.50 -16.35 -18.34
N LEU A 58 -1.64 -16.64 -17.71
CA LEU A 58 -2.30 -17.95 -17.84
C LEU A 58 -2.79 -18.23 -19.27
N TYR A 59 -3.30 -17.20 -19.95
CA TYR A 59 -3.70 -17.32 -21.35
C TYR A 59 -2.49 -17.58 -22.25
N ALA A 60 -1.38 -16.88 -22.05
CA ALA A 60 -0.12 -17.14 -22.77
C ALA A 60 0.38 -18.57 -22.53
N LEU A 61 0.33 -19.03 -21.27
CA LEU A 61 0.65 -20.40 -20.90
C LEU A 61 -0.23 -21.42 -21.65
N TRP A 62 -1.52 -21.15 -21.74
CA TRP A 62 -2.47 -22.00 -22.46
C TRP A 62 -2.27 -21.97 -23.98
N ALA A 63 -2.01 -20.81 -24.57
CA ALA A 63 -1.81 -20.66 -26.01
C ALA A 63 -0.55 -21.38 -26.51
N LEU A 64 0.50 -21.44 -25.68
CA LEU A 64 1.77 -22.09 -26.00
C LEU A 64 1.80 -23.59 -25.63
N ARG A 65 0.72 -24.16 -25.07
CA ARG A 65 0.69 -25.54 -24.54
C ARG A 65 1.07 -26.62 -25.55
N ASP A 66 0.77 -26.40 -26.82
CA ASP A 66 1.02 -27.34 -27.92
C ASP A 66 2.36 -27.03 -28.63
N SER A 67 3.07 -25.98 -28.21
CA SER A 67 4.36 -25.59 -28.76
C SER A 67 5.48 -26.48 -28.18
N PRO A 68 6.46 -26.88 -28.99
CA PRO A 68 7.64 -27.58 -28.48
C PRO A 68 8.31 -26.74 -27.39
N THR A 69 8.51 -27.31 -26.21
CA THR A 69 9.28 -26.64 -25.15
C THR A 69 10.72 -26.46 -25.63
N PRO A 70 11.22 -25.22 -25.78
CA PRO A 70 12.65 -25.00 -26.02
C PRO A 70 13.47 -25.63 -24.89
N ALA A 71 14.73 -25.96 -25.18
CA ALA A 71 15.67 -26.40 -24.16
C ALA A 71 15.68 -25.40 -22.97
N PRO A 72 15.93 -25.87 -21.73
CA PRO A 72 16.01 -24.99 -20.56
C PRO A 72 16.93 -23.81 -20.87
N ASP A 73 16.45 -22.60 -20.62
CA ASP A 73 17.20 -21.39 -20.89
C ASP A 73 18.39 -21.21 -19.92
N ILE A 74 19.01 -20.04 -19.93
CA ILE A 74 20.17 -19.70 -19.07
C ILE A 74 19.87 -19.87 -17.57
N PHE A 75 18.59 -19.87 -17.19
CA PHE A 75 18.12 -20.10 -15.82
C PHE A 75 17.61 -21.54 -15.58
N GLY A 76 17.75 -22.42 -16.57
CA GLY A 76 17.28 -23.80 -16.51
C GLY A 76 15.76 -23.92 -16.44
N SER A 77 15.00 -22.87 -16.81
CA SER A 77 13.55 -22.82 -16.64
C SER A 77 12.82 -22.96 -17.97
N SER A 78 11.68 -23.67 -17.97
CA SER A 78 10.76 -23.66 -19.12
C SER A 78 9.89 -22.40 -19.08
N TRP A 79 9.45 -21.93 -20.26
CA TRP A 79 8.50 -20.82 -20.36
C TRP A 79 7.23 -21.04 -19.52
N SER A 80 6.80 -22.30 -19.37
CA SER A 80 5.66 -22.69 -18.54
C SER A 80 5.89 -22.43 -17.04
N THR A 81 7.07 -22.77 -16.51
CA THR A 81 7.46 -22.45 -15.14
C THR A 81 7.53 -20.93 -14.94
N CYS A 82 8.07 -20.19 -15.91
CA CYS A 82 8.12 -18.73 -15.83
C CYS A 82 6.72 -18.09 -15.74
N TYR A 83 5.77 -18.49 -16.59
CA TYR A 83 4.40 -17.96 -16.49
C TYR A 83 3.71 -18.30 -15.17
N LEU A 84 3.92 -19.51 -14.64
CA LEU A 84 3.38 -19.89 -13.34
C LEU A 84 4.00 -19.07 -12.19
N LEU A 85 5.32 -18.83 -12.23
CA LEU A 85 5.98 -17.96 -11.27
C LEU A 85 5.49 -16.52 -11.39
N ALA A 86 5.33 -15.99 -12.60
CA ALA A 86 4.79 -14.66 -12.85
C ALA A 86 3.40 -14.47 -12.20
N VAL A 87 2.51 -15.46 -12.37
CA VAL A 87 1.20 -15.50 -11.71
C VAL A 87 1.33 -15.57 -10.19
N GLY A 88 2.18 -16.47 -9.68
CA GLY A 88 2.40 -16.64 -8.25
C GLY A 88 2.88 -15.37 -7.55
N PHE A 89 3.87 -14.68 -8.13
CA PHE A 89 4.37 -13.40 -7.63
C PHE A 89 3.34 -12.28 -7.72
N THR A 90 2.55 -12.24 -8.81
CA THR A 90 1.52 -11.22 -9.02
C THR A 90 0.34 -11.37 -8.06
N LEU A 91 -0.15 -12.60 -7.85
CA LEU A 91 -1.24 -12.89 -6.91
C LEU A 91 -0.78 -12.94 -5.45
N GLY A 92 0.52 -13.17 -5.22
CA GLY A 92 1.14 -13.23 -3.89
C GLY A 92 1.00 -11.94 -3.06
N ILE A 93 0.62 -10.83 -3.68
CA ILE A 93 0.34 -9.56 -3.01
C ILE A 93 -0.75 -9.70 -1.94
N ALA A 94 -1.83 -10.41 -2.25
CA ALA A 94 -2.97 -10.57 -1.36
C ALA A 94 -2.60 -11.36 -0.08
N PRO A 95 -2.02 -12.57 -0.16
CA PRO A 95 -1.57 -13.30 1.02
C PRO A 95 -0.44 -12.58 1.76
N PHE A 96 0.47 -11.88 1.07
CA PHE A 96 1.49 -11.07 1.74
C PHE A 96 0.87 -9.98 2.62
N THR A 97 -0.12 -9.26 2.08
CA THR A 97 -0.81 -8.19 2.81
C THR A 97 -1.57 -8.74 4.02
N GLY A 98 -2.24 -9.88 3.86
CA GLY A 98 -2.99 -10.53 4.93
C GLY A 98 -2.10 -11.11 6.05
N ILE A 99 -0.94 -11.67 5.72
CA ILE A 99 -0.09 -12.35 6.70
C ILE A 99 0.84 -11.35 7.41
N PHE A 100 1.51 -10.48 6.64
CA PHE A 100 2.59 -9.65 7.17
C PHE A 100 2.13 -8.24 7.55
N MET A 101 1.17 -7.66 6.80
CA MET A 101 0.75 -6.27 7.02
C MET A 101 -0.49 -6.13 7.90
N GLN A 102 -1.24 -7.21 8.18
CA GLN A 102 -2.53 -7.12 8.87
C GLN A 102 -2.44 -6.46 10.24
N LYS A 103 -1.44 -6.80 11.08
CA LYS A 103 -1.28 -6.21 12.40
C LYS A 103 -1.03 -4.69 12.33
N THR A 104 -0.10 -4.29 11.48
CA THR A 104 0.25 -2.87 11.27
C THR A 104 -0.92 -2.09 10.68
N ASN A 105 -1.60 -2.65 9.68
CA ASN A 105 -2.79 -2.05 9.08
C ASN A 105 -3.93 -1.90 10.09
N ALA A 106 -4.16 -2.89 10.95
CA ALA A 106 -5.21 -2.83 11.97
C ALA A 106 -4.95 -1.72 12.99
N LYS A 107 -3.70 -1.56 13.46
CA LYS A 107 -3.31 -0.47 14.36
C LYS A 107 -3.51 0.90 13.71
N LEU A 108 -2.91 1.12 12.52
CA LEU A 108 -3.03 2.39 11.80
C LEU A 108 -4.50 2.74 11.47
N MET A 109 -5.32 1.73 11.12
CA MET A 109 -6.74 1.93 10.88
C MET A 109 -7.51 2.28 12.16
N ALA A 110 -7.13 1.73 13.32
CA ALA A 110 -7.70 2.12 14.60
C ALA A 110 -7.37 3.58 14.95
N HIS A 111 -6.13 4.04 14.69
CA HIS A 111 -5.77 5.44 14.88
C HIS A 111 -6.56 6.38 13.96
N ALA A 112 -6.70 6.05 12.67
CA ALA A 112 -7.48 6.87 11.75
C ALA A 112 -8.98 6.95 12.14
N LYS A 113 -9.58 5.81 12.50
CA LYS A 113 -11.02 5.75 12.85
C LYS A 113 -11.36 6.35 14.22
N ARG A 114 -10.39 6.40 15.14
CA ARG A 114 -10.58 7.01 16.46
C ARG A 114 -10.98 8.48 16.32
N ASP A 115 -10.33 9.19 15.41
CA ASP A 115 -10.58 10.62 15.20
C ASP A 115 -11.90 10.84 14.45
N ASP A 116 -12.24 9.96 13.49
CA ASP A 116 -13.57 9.95 12.86
C ASP A 116 -14.72 9.78 13.88
N ALA A 117 -14.53 8.94 14.89
CA ALA A 117 -15.54 8.72 15.93
C ALA A 117 -15.76 9.97 16.79
N ALA A 118 -14.67 10.68 17.14
CA ALA A 118 -14.77 11.93 17.90
C ALA A 118 -15.47 13.05 17.10
N ILE A 119 -15.25 13.12 15.79
CA ILE A 119 -15.93 14.06 14.89
C ILE A 119 -17.42 13.70 14.76
N ALA A 120 -17.74 12.41 14.56
CA ALA A 120 -19.11 11.94 14.41
C ALA A 120 -19.97 12.16 15.66
N GLU A 121 -19.35 12.08 16.85
CA GLU A 121 -20.01 12.33 18.14
C GLU A 121 -20.04 13.83 18.52
N GLY A 122 -19.39 14.71 17.75
CA GLY A 122 -19.27 16.14 18.06
C GLY A 122 -18.40 16.44 19.29
N THR A 123 -17.56 15.48 19.67
CA THR A 123 -16.73 15.47 20.89
C THR A 123 -15.31 15.98 20.61
N GLU A 124 -15.02 16.42 19.39
CA GLU A 124 -13.67 16.81 18.92
C GLU A 124 -13.04 17.93 19.76
N ASP A 125 -13.84 18.90 20.20
CA ASP A 125 -13.42 20.06 21.01
C ASP A 125 -13.59 19.85 22.52
N MET A 126 -14.05 18.66 22.96
CA MET A 126 -14.21 18.40 24.39
C MET A 126 -12.85 18.34 25.09
N VAL A 127 -12.76 19.01 26.25
CA VAL A 127 -11.57 19.00 27.10
C VAL A 127 -11.37 17.58 27.62
N LEU A 128 -10.43 16.87 27.01
CA LEU A 128 -9.98 15.56 27.49
C LEU A 128 -9.38 15.69 28.87
N SER A 129 -9.59 14.68 29.72
CA SER A 129 -8.86 14.59 30.97
C SER A 129 -7.35 14.55 30.71
N SER A 130 -6.55 15.03 31.66
CA SER A 130 -5.09 14.98 31.57
C SER A 130 -4.57 13.54 31.32
N GLN A 131 -5.27 12.54 31.86
CA GLN A 131 -4.95 11.13 31.67
C GLN A 131 -5.22 10.66 30.23
N GLU A 132 -6.36 11.03 29.64
CA GLU A 132 -6.69 10.69 28.25
C GLU A 132 -5.78 11.41 27.26
N LYS A 133 -5.41 12.66 27.55
CA LYS A 133 -4.46 13.42 26.74
C LYS A 133 -3.07 12.76 26.76
N ALA A 134 -2.58 12.36 27.94
CA ALA A 134 -1.31 11.65 28.06
C ALA A 134 -1.33 10.29 27.34
N LYS A 135 -2.44 9.55 27.43
CA LYS A 135 -2.63 8.30 26.68
C LYS A 135 -2.61 8.55 25.17
N ARG A 136 -3.30 9.59 24.67
CA ARG A 136 -3.32 9.97 23.26
C ARG A 136 -1.92 10.32 22.76
N THR A 137 -1.16 11.15 23.48
CA THR A 137 0.22 11.50 23.10
C THR A 137 1.13 10.28 23.00
N ARG A 138 0.96 9.29 23.89
CA ARG A 138 1.71 8.04 23.82
C ARG A 138 1.30 7.18 22.62
N GLU A 139 0.02 7.07 22.33
CA GLU A 139 -0.47 6.32 21.16
C GLU A 139 -0.06 6.99 19.85
N ASP A 140 -0.07 8.32 19.80
CA ASP A 140 0.32 9.11 18.63
C ASP A 140 1.82 9.03 18.32
N SER A 141 2.67 8.84 19.33
CA SER A 141 4.11 8.64 19.11
C SER A 141 4.41 7.28 18.45
N GLU A 142 3.57 6.26 18.68
CA GLU A 142 3.69 4.95 18.03
C GLU A 142 3.32 4.99 16.53
N VAL A 143 2.53 5.98 16.10
CA VAL A 143 2.06 6.10 14.69
C VAL A 143 3.22 6.23 13.72
N ILE A 144 4.26 7.01 14.06
CA ILE A 144 5.39 7.25 13.17
C ILE A 144 6.18 5.95 12.95
N GLU A 145 6.41 5.18 14.01
CA GLU A 145 7.07 3.87 13.91
C GLU A 145 6.23 2.89 13.08
N LEU A 146 4.91 2.86 13.30
CA LEU A 146 3.99 2.04 12.52
C LEU A 146 3.99 2.42 11.03
N LEU A 147 4.03 3.70 10.69
CA LEU A 147 4.10 4.18 9.30
C LEU A 147 5.44 3.84 8.65
N GLN A 148 6.56 3.95 9.39
CA GLN A 148 7.87 3.53 8.90
C GLN A 148 7.91 2.04 8.61
N HIS A 149 7.43 1.23 9.56
CA HIS A 149 7.36 -0.22 9.39
C HIS A 149 6.41 -0.61 8.24
N TRP A 150 5.24 0.05 8.16
CA TRP A 150 4.31 -0.14 7.05
C TRP A 150 4.96 0.19 5.70
N SER A 151 5.73 1.27 5.62
CA SER A 151 6.43 1.68 4.40
C SER A 151 7.43 0.62 3.93
N GLN A 152 8.21 0.04 4.85
CA GLN A 152 9.13 -1.07 4.56
C GLN A 152 8.37 -2.30 4.02
N LEU A 153 7.28 -2.69 4.68
CA LEU A 153 6.45 -3.81 4.21
C LEU A 153 5.80 -3.52 2.85
N ASN A 154 5.36 -2.28 2.63
CA ASN A 154 4.75 -1.86 1.38
C ASN A 154 5.75 -1.85 0.22
N LEU A 155 7.04 -1.58 0.48
CA LEU A 155 8.12 -1.72 -0.49
C LEU A 155 8.27 -3.18 -0.93
N ILE A 156 8.31 -4.12 0.02
CA ILE A 156 8.38 -5.56 -0.28
C ILE A 156 7.14 -5.99 -1.08
N ARG A 157 5.96 -5.54 -0.65
CA ARG A 157 4.70 -5.81 -1.36
C ARG A 157 4.75 -5.33 -2.81
N ALA A 158 5.34 -4.17 -3.07
CA ALA A 158 5.46 -3.60 -4.42
C ALA A 158 6.50 -4.35 -5.28
N ALA A 159 7.52 -4.95 -4.67
CA ALA A 159 8.50 -5.77 -5.38
C ALA A 159 7.88 -7.06 -5.96
N LEU A 160 6.89 -7.66 -5.30
CA LEU A 160 6.23 -8.88 -5.77
C LEU A 160 5.64 -8.77 -7.19
N PRO A 161 4.72 -7.83 -7.50
CA PRO A 161 4.21 -7.66 -8.86
C PRO A 161 5.29 -7.23 -9.84
N LEU A 162 6.29 -6.47 -9.40
CA LEU A 162 7.38 -6.05 -10.27
C LEU A 162 8.21 -7.25 -10.75
N VAL A 163 8.55 -8.16 -9.83
CA VAL A 163 9.22 -9.43 -10.16
C VAL A 163 8.32 -10.29 -11.04
N GLY A 164 7.03 -10.41 -10.71
CA GLY A 164 6.07 -11.15 -11.52
C GLY A 164 5.96 -10.63 -12.96
N ALA A 165 5.90 -9.31 -13.13
CA ALA A 165 5.89 -8.65 -14.43
C ALA A 165 7.20 -8.88 -15.21
N GLY A 166 8.35 -8.80 -14.55
CA GLY A 166 9.64 -9.10 -15.15
C GLY A 166 9.76 -10.54 -15.66
N ILE A 167 9.32 -11.51 -14.85
CA ILE A 167 9.30 -12.93 -15.24
C ILE A 167 8.35 -13.16 -16.43
N GLY A 168 7.14 -12.60 -16.38
CA GLY A 168 6.15 -12.74 -17.46
C GLY A 168 6.62 -12.11 -18.77
N PHE A 169 7.26 -10.94 -18.70
CA PHE A 169 7.87 -10.27 -19.85
C PHE A 169 9.01 -11.12 -20.44
N TYR A 170 9.91 -11.61 -19.60
CA TYR A 170 11.00 -12.48 -20.02
C TYR A 170 10.47 -13.75 -20.71
N ALA A 171 9.47 -14.40 -20.14
CA ALA A 171 8.82 -15.59 -20.71
C ALA A 171 8.20 -15.30 -22.08
N ALA A 172 7.54 -14.14 -22.25
CA ALA A 172 6.95 -13.74 -23.52
C ALA A 172 8.02 -13.50 -24.59
N VAL A 173 9.12 -12.84 -24.23
CA VAL A 173 10.21 -12.57 -25.16
C VAL A 173 10.96 -13.86 -25.54
N SER A 174 11.24 -14.74 -24.58
CA SER A 174 11.98 -15.99 -24.83
C SER A 174 11.15 -17.04 -25.58
N SER A 175 9.83 -17.11 -25.34
CA SER A 175 8.95 -18.05 -26.04
C SER A 175 8.66 -17.67 -27.50
N TRP A 176 8.82 -16.38 -27.86
CA TRP A 176 8.56 -15.88 -29.22
C TRP A 176 9.83 -15.72 -30.08
N ILE A 177 11.03 -15.68 -29.49
CA ILE A 177 12.29 -15.40 -30.19
C ILE A 177 13.01 -16.67 -30.68
N ILE A 178 12.58 -17.87 -30.27
CA ILE A 178 13.28 -19.12 -30.63
C ILE A 178 12.45 -19.88 -31.68
N PRO A 179 12.81 -19.81 -32.98
CA PRO A 179 12.27 -20.70 -34.02
C PRO A 179 12.74 -22.15 -33.85
#